data_AF-Q38AR5-F1
#
_entry.id   AF-Q38AR5-F1
#
_cell.length_a   1.000
_cell.length_b   1.000
_cell.length_c   1.000
_cell.angle_alpha   90.00
_cell.angle_beta   90.00
_cell.angle_gamma   90.00
#
_symmetry.space_group_name_H-M   'P 1'
#
loop_
_entity.id
_entity.type
_entity.pdbx_description
1 polymer ?
#
loop_
_entity_poly.entity_id
_entity_poly.type
_entity_poly.pdbx_seq_one_letter_code
_entity_poly.pdbx_strand_id
1 'polypeptide(L)'
;MSSLDSVREDILDVFHIFDEDGSGSITMQELKRAIYTITGIRISRIDLSILVRTCKEEMLKESARKSEAGANVAGKAGEKLWTPEPESEVNTVDPQLFAAVVLKTLNRRTQEQELLFTFRLLEDKDYPGFITKDSLKRASADIDEHLTDQEVNEMFDKLVTGVSAAAIDFVTFSSLMETLRKSI
;
A
#
# COMPACT_ATOMS: atom_id res chain seq x y z
N MET A 1 20.18 8.44 7.69
CA MET A 1 19.26 7.42 7.14
C MET A 1 17.86 7.78 7.57
N SER A 2 16.88 7.74 6.68
CA SER A 2 15.48 7.93 7.06
C SER A 2 14.98 6.71 7.86
N SER A 3 13.91 6.85 8.65
CA SER A 3 13.32 5.72 9.38
C SER A 3 12.95 4.56 8.45
N LEU A 4 12.55 4.86 7.21
CA LEU A 4 12.23 3.85 6.19
C LEU A 4 13.48 3.11 5.70
N ASP A 5 14.61 3.79 5.57
CA ASP A 5 15.87 3.15 5.16
C ASP A 5 16.37 2.16 6.20
N SER A 6 16.21 2.49 7.50
CA SER A 6 16.55 1.55 8.58
C SER A 6 15.74 0.27 8.50
N VAL A 7 14.41 0.39 8.34
CA VAL A 7 13.53 -0.78 8.21
C VAL A 7 13.85 -1.59 6.95
N ARG A 8 14.25 -0.93 5.86
CA ARG A 8 14.68 -1.62 4.64
C ARG A 8 15.92 -2.48 4.89
N GLU A 9 16.94 -1.93 5.55
CA GLU A 9 18.16 -2.69 5.89
C GLU A 9 17.83 -3.86 6.83
N ASP A 10 17.01 -3.64 7.86
CA ASP A 10 16.57 -4.70 8.77
C ASP A 10 15.85 -5.85 8.02
N ILE A 11 15.09 -5.52 6.98
CA ILE A 11 14.45 -6.52 6.12
C ILE A 11 15.49 -7.21 5.23
N LEU A 12 16.45 -6.49 4.66
CA LEU A 12 17.50 -7.10 3.84
C LEU A 12 18.36 -8.08 4.64
N ASP A 13 18.66 -7.76 5.90
CA ASP A 13 19.44 -8.64 6.79
C ASP A 13 18.79 -10.01 7.01
N VAL A 14 17.44 -10.07 7.03
CA VAL A 14 16.72 -11.34 7.17
C VAL A 14 16.58 -12.12 5.88
N PHE A 15 16.96 -11.57 4.72
CA PHE A 15 16.87 -12.28 3.43
C PHE A 15 17.65 -13.60 3.44
N HIS A 16 18.87 -13.59 3.99
CA HIS A 16 19.74 -14.77 4.07
C HIS A 16 19.16 -15.91 4.93
N ILE A 17 18.17 -15.61 5.78
CA ILE A 17 17.45 -16.65 6.55
C ILE A 17 16.54 -17.47 5.62
N PHE A 18 16.08 -16.87 4.53
CA PHE A 18 15.15 -17.50 3.58
C PHE A 18 15.84 -18.03 2.31
N ASP A 19 17.01 -17.50 1.97
CA ASP A 19 17.92 -18.00 0.93
C ASP A 19 18.76 -19.17 1.47
N GLU A 20 18.09 -20.32 1.69
CA GLU A 20 18.69 -21.49 2.36
C GLU A 20 19.81 -22.14 1.52
N ASP A 21 19.77 -21.98 0.19
CA ASP A 21 20.78 -22.51 -0.72
C ASP A 21 21.92 -21.53 -1.02
N GLY A 22 21.80 -20.28 -0.55
CA GLY A 22 22.79 -19.22 -0.77
C GLY A 22 22.92 -18.81 -2.23
N SER A 23 21.86 -19.00 -3.03
CA SER A 23 21.83 -18.65 -4.44
C SER A 23 21.82 -17.13 -4.68
N GLY A 24 21.55 -16.33 -3.64
CA GLY A 24 21.36 -14.89 -3.73
C GLY A 24 19.99 -14.51 -4.25
N SER A 25 19.04 -15.45 -4.33
CA SER A 25 17.68 -15.24 -4.81
C SER A 25 16.74 -16.24 -4.15
N ILE A 26 15.56 -15.79 -3.71
CA ILE A 26 14.57 -16.69 -3.13
C ILE A 26 13.47 -17.02 -4.13
N THR A 27 12.93 -18.22 -4.02
CA THR A 27 11.76 -18.67 -4.77
C THR A 27 10.48 -18.00 -4.28
N MET A 28 9.42 -18.07 -5.09
CA MET A 28 8.08 -17.61 -4.69
C MET A 28 7.54 -18.30 -3.41
N GLN A 29 7.96 -19.54 -3.14
CA GLN A 29 7.55 -20.27 -1.92
C GLN A 29 8.26 -19.73 -0.68
N GLU A 30 9.57 -19.48 -0.79
CA GLU A 30 10.36 -18.86 0.27
C GLU A 30 9.91 -17.44 0.53
N LEU A 31 9.65 -16.65 -0.52
CA LEU A 31 9.08 -15.31 -0.37
C LEU A 31 7.73 -15.36 0.37
N LYS A 32 6.84 -16.28 0.01
CA LYS A 32 5.55 -16.44 0.70
C LYS A 32 5.74 -16.75 2.18
N ARG A 33 6.66 -17.65 2.51
CA ARG A 33 7.01 -18.00 3.89
C ARG A 33 7.60 -16.79 4.61
N ALA A 34 8.52 -16.07 3.99
CA ALA A 34 9.18 -14.91 4.54
C ALA A 34 8.21 -13.76 4.85
N ILE A 35 7.30 -13.45 3.92
CA ILE A 35 6.25 -12.45 4.15
C ILE A 35 5.42 -12.84 5.37
N TYR A 36 5.00 -14.10 5.49
CA TYR A 36 4.21 -14.53 6.64
C TYR A 36 5.01 -14.44 7.94
N THR A 37 6.28 -14.85 7.95
CA THR A 37 7.13 -14.81 9.14
C THR A 37 7.39 -13.38 9.61
N ILE A 38 7.67 -12.45 8.68
CA ILE A 38 8.03 -11.07 9.02
C ILE A 38 6.77 -10.24 9.34
N THR A 39 5.72 -10.39 8.54
CA THR A 39 4.55 -9.49 8.60
C THR A 39 3.34 -10.09 9.31
N GLY A 40 3.32 -11.41 9.53
CA GLY A 40 2.14 -12.14 10.02
C GLY A 40 1.01 -12.30 9.00
N ILE A 41 1.16 -11.78 7.77
CA ILE A 41 0.11 -11.77 6.75
C ILE A 41 0.21 -13.00 5.86
N ARG A 42 -0.92 -13.67 5.66
CA ARG A 42 -1.05 -14.73 4.67
C ARG A 42 -1.49 -14.15 3.34
N ILE A 43 -0.65 -14.33 2.33
CA ILE A 43 -0.93 -13.90 0.96
C ILE A 43 -1.23 -15.11 0.07
N SER A 44 -2.21 -14.98 -0.83
CA SER A 44 -2.49 -16.00 -1.83
C SER A 44 -1.37 -16.05 -2.88
N ARG A 45 -1.27 -17.15 -3.65
CA ARG A 45 -0.26 -17.23 -4.72
C ARG A 45 -0.50 -16.18 -5.82
N ILE A 46 -1.76 -15.89 -6.11
CA ILE A 46 -2.15 -14.91 -7.14
C ILE A 46 -1.79 -13.50 -6.68
N ASP A 47 -2.19 -13.12 -5.47
CA ASP A 47 -1.89 -11.78 -4.93
C ASP A 47 -0.39 -11.56 -4.76
N LEU A 48 0.34 -12.61 -4.36
CA LEU A 48 1.79 -12.52 -4.25
C LEU A 48 2.45 -12.30 -5.62
N SER A 49 2.00 -13.02 -6.65
CA SER A 49 2.49 -12.82 -8.01
C SER A 49 2.19 -11.41 -8.52
N ILE A 50 1.00 -10.87 -8.24
CA ILE A 50 0.62 -9.49 -8.60
C ILE A 50 1.53 -8.52 -7.86
N LEU A 51 1.70 -8.69 -6.56
CA LEU A 51 2.52 -7.81 -5.72
C LEU A 51 3.98 -7.78 -6.18
N VAL A 52 4.59 -8.94 -6.45
CA VAL A 52 5.95 -9.04 -6.99
C VAL A 52 6.07 -8.28 -8.32
N ARG A 53 5.11 -8.48 -9.23
CA ARG A 53 5.08 -7.77 -10.51
C ARG A 53 4.97 -6.26 -10.32
N THR A 54 4.04 -5.80 -9.47
CA THR A 54 3.85 -4.38 -9.15
C THR A 54 5.14 -3.77 -8.60
N CYS A 55 5.80 -4.43 -7.65
CA CYS A 55 7.06 -3.95 -7.08
C CYS A 55 8.19 -3.91 -8.14
N LYS A 56 8.32 -4.93 -8.99
CA LYS A 56 9.29 -4.92 -10.11
C LYS A 56 9.05 -3.72 -11.03
N GLU A 57 7.81 -3.47 -11.43
CA GLU A 57 7.44 -2.35 -12.31
C GLU A 57 7.68 -0.98 -11.65
N GLU A 58 7.37 -0.82 -10.36
CA GLU A 58 7.65 0.41 -9.59
C GLU A 58 9.15 0.69 -9.51
N MET A 59 9.97 -0.33 -9.25
CA MET A 59 11.43 -0.20 -9.18
C MET A 59 12.05 0.17 -10.54
N LEU A 60 11.58 -0.45 -11.64
CA LEU A 60 12.04 -0.10 -12.99
C LEU A 60 11.73 1.36 -13.35
N LYS A 61 10.52 1.84 -12.99
CA LYS A 61 10.12 3.24 -13.19
C LYS A 61 10.97 4.20 -12.36
N GLU A 62 11.34 3.84 -11.14
CA GLU A 62 12.21 4.67 -10.29
C GLU A 62 13.63 4.77 -10.86
N SER A 63 14.20 3.67 -11.36
CA SER A 63 15.52 3.67 -12.01
C SER A 63 15.54 4.53 -13.28
N ALA A 64 14.48 4.50 -14.09
CA ALA A 64 14.36 5.36 -15.28
C ALA A 64 14.32 6.87 -14.91
N ARG A 65 13.61 7.25 -13.84
CA ARG A 65 13.57 8.64 -13.36
C ARG A 65 14.94 9.13 -12.87
N LYS A 66 15.71 8.27 -12.18
CA LYS A 66 17.05 8.61 -11.70
C LYS A 66 18.04 8.80 -12.85
N SER A 67 17.91 8.05 -13.95
CA SER A 67 18.75 8.27 -15.14
C SER A 67 18.45 9.59 -15.86
N GLU A 68 17.20 10.07 -15.85
CA GLU A 68 16.83 11.35 -16.47
C GLU A 68 17.25 12.56 -15.64
N ALA A 69 17.21 12.49 -14.31
CA ALA A 69 17.61 13.58 -13.42
C ALA A 69 19.13 13.89 -13.45
N GLY A 70 19.95 12.94 -13.90
CA GLY A 70 21.41 13.09 -14.01
C GLY A 70 21.95 13.37 -15.42
N ALA A 71 21.14 13.26 -16.48
CA ALA A 71 21.60 13.27 -17.87
C ALA A 71 21.19 14.54 -18.63
N ASN A 72 21.64 15.70 -18.15
CA ASN A 72 21.89 16.82 -19.07
C ASN A 72 23.18 16.50 -19.83
N VAL A 73 23.07 15.86 -21.00
CA VAL A 73 23.90 15.97 -22.22
C VAL A 73 23.57 14.77 -23.14
N ALA A 74 22.83 15.09 -24.20
CA ALA A 74 22.70 14.44 -25.51
C ALA A 74 23.08 12.96 -25.70
N GLY A 75 22.13 12.16 -26.21
CA GLY A 75 22.47 11.00 -27.03
C GLY A 75 21.40 9.92 -27.21
N LYS A 76 20.48 10.14 -28.16
CA LYS A 76 19.75 9.16 -28.98
C LYS A 76 19.32 7.81 -28.36
N ALA A 77 18.00 7.72 -28.18
CA ALA A 77 17.10 6.74 -28.82
C ALA A 77 17.67 5.32 -29.06
N GLY A 78 17.41 4.44 -28.11
CA GLY A 78 17.28 3.01 -28.32
C GLY A 78 15.94 2.56 -27.74
N GLU A 79 14.85 2.76 -28.49
CA GLU A 79 13.55 2.15 -28.21
C GLU A 79 13.70 0.63 -28.33
N LYS A 80 14.13 0.00 -27.23
CA LYS A 80 14.06 -1.46 -27.09
C LYS A 80 12.61 -1.80 -26.74
N LEU A 81 11.82 -2.00 -27.79
CA LEU A 81 10.49 -2.58 -27.78
C LEU A 81 10.52 -3.88 -26.97
N TRP A 82 10.05 -3.85 -25.72
CA TRP A 82 9.95 -5.06 -24.88
C TRP A 82 8.78 -5.90 -25.37
N THR A 83 9.09 -7.03 -26.00
CA THR A 83 8.15 -8.13 -26.19
C THR A 83 8.15 -8.98 -24.91
N PRO A 84 7.00 -9.30 -24.31
CA PRO A 84 6.96 -10.19 -23.16
C PRO A 84 7.40 -11.59 -23.59
N GLU A 85 8.60 -12.00 -23.19
CA GLU A 85 9.07 -13.38 -23.34
C GLU A 85 8.23 -14.29 -22.42
N PRO A 86 7.92 -15.53 -22.85
CA PRO A 86 6.95 -16.36 -22.17
C PRO A 86 7.51 -16.95 -20.86
N GLU A 87 6.85 -16.61 -19.76
CA GLU A 87 6.63 -17.41 -18.53
C GLU A 87 7.82 -17.92 -17.69
N SER A 88 9.09 -17.59 -17.94
CA SER A 88 10.22 -18.22 -17.20
C SER A 88 10.91 -17.40 -16.09
N GLU A 89 10.83 -16.06 -16.04
CA GLU A 89 11.68 -15.24 -15.13
C GLU A 89 11.00 -14.59 -13.91
N VAL A 90 9.78 -14.98 -13.53
CA VAL A 90 9.12 -14.48 -12.28
C VAL A 90 9.30 -15.45 -11.11
N ASN A 91 10.10 -16.51 -11.26
CA ASN A 91 10.19 -17.56 -10.22
C ASN A 91 11.15 -17.22 -9.09
N THR A 92 12.09 -16.30 -9.30
CA THR A 92 13.09 -15.90 -8.31
C THR A 92 13.00 -14.41 -8.00
N VAL A 93 13.37 -14.08 -6.76
CA VAL A 93 13.23 -12.77 -6.15
C VAL A 93 14.57 -12.41 -5.51
N ASP A 94 15.19 -11.34 -6.00
CA ASP A 94 16.43 -10.80 -5.44
C ASP A 94 16.18 -10.06 -4.11
N PRO A 95 17.24 -9.73 -3.35
CA PRO A 95 17.10 -9.06 -2.06
C PRO A 95 16.36 -7.72 -2.12
N GLN A 96 16.58 -6.91 -3.16
CA GLN A 96 15.99 -5.59 -3.25
C GLN A 96 14.49 -5.68 -3.56
N LEU A 97 14.10 -6.58 -4.45
CA LEU A 97 12.70 -6.87 -4.72
C LEU A 97 12.02 -7.50 -3.50
N PHE A 98 12.71 -8.40 -2.79
CA PHE A 98 12.22 -8.95 -1.52
C PHE A 98 11.88 -7.84 -0.52
N ALA A 99 12.82 -6.92 -0.27
CA ALA A 99 12.60 -5.82 0.64
C ALA A 99 11.45 -4.92 0.19
N ALA A 100 11.36 -4.61 -1.11
CA ALA A 100 10.25 -3.85 -1.67
C ALA A 100 8.89 -4.51 -1.43
N VAL A 101 8.79 -5.83 -1.66
CA VAL A 101 7.56 -6.61 -1.46
C VAL A 101 7.16 -6.67 0.01
N VAL A 102 8.10 -6.93 0.91
CA VAL A 102 7.84 -6.98 2.37
C VAL A 102 7.43 -5.60 2.89
N LEU A 103 8.13 -4.53 2.51
CA LEU A 103 7.79 -3.16 2.87
C LEU A 103 6.39 -2.77 2.38
N LYS A 104 6.06 -3.08 1.12
CA LYS A 104 4.72 -2.81 0.56
C LYS A 104 3.64 -3.57 1.32
N THR A 105 3.92 -4.80 1.73
CA THR A 105 3.01 -5.63 2.52
C THR A 105 2.78 -5.07 3.93
N LEU A 106 3.86 -4.67 4.61
CA LEU A 106 3.79 -4.01 5.91
C LEU A 106 2.98 -2.70 5.82
N ASN A 107 3.26 -1.89 4.80
CA ASN A 107 2.57 -0.62 4.60
C ASN A 107 1.07 -0.80 4.29
N ARG A 108 0.69 -1.84 3.54
CA ARG A 108 -0.74 -2.15 3.33
C ARG A 108 -1.44 -2.48 4.65
N ARG A 109 -0.78 -3.24 5.52
CA ARG A 109 -1.32 -3.62 6.84
C ARG A 109 -1.48 -2.41 7.76
N THR A 110 -0.46 -1.56 7.85
CA THR A 110 -0.53 -0.37 8.70
C THR A 110 -1.63 0.56 8.23
N GLN A 111 -1.78 0.77 6.92
CA GLN A 111 -2.87 1.57 6.35
C GLN A 111 -4.25 0.99 6.68
N GLU A 112 -4.44 -0.32 6.57
CA GLU A 112 -5.70 -0.98 6.93
C GLU A 112 -6.01 -0.83 8.43
N GLN A 113 -4.99 -0.95 9.29
CA GLN A 113 -5.14 -0.77 10.73
C GLN A 113 -5.42 0.68 11.13
N GLU A 114 -4.76 1.66 10.49
CA GLU A 114 -5.01 3.08 10.70
C GLU A 114 -6.42 3.45 10.28
N LEU A 115 -6.88 2.97 9.11
CA LEU A 115 -8.26 3.17 8.66
C LEU A 115 -9.25 2.55 9.64
N LEU A 116 -9.01 1.33 10.09
CA LEU A 116 -9.90 0.67 11.05
C LEU A 116 -9.93 1.40 12.39
N PHE A 117 -8.78 1.82 12.90
CA PHE A 117 -8.71 2.59 14.16
C PHE A 117 -9.44 3.92 14.03
N THR A 118 -9.22 4.65 12.94
CA THR A 118 -9.90 5.91 12.64
C THR A 118 -11.40 5.70 12.54
N PHE A 119 -11.83 4.65 11.83
CA PHE A 119 -13.22 4.29 11.73
C PHE A 119 -13.85 4.04 13.10
N ARG A 120 -13.18 3.28 13.97
CA ARG A 120 -13.62 3.01 15.35
C ARG A 120 -13.68 4.25 16.22
N LEU A 121 -12.79 5.21 15.99
CA LEU A 121 -12.82 6.50 16.69
C LEU A 121 -14.05 7.34 16.27
N LEU A 122 -14.46 7.24 15.00
CA LEU A 122 -15.59 7.96 14.42
C LEU A 122 -16.93 7.21 14.54
N GLU A 123 -16.89 5.94 14.95
CA GLU A 123 -18.05 5.06 15.03
C GLU A 123 -19.11 5.61 16.00
N ASP A 124 -20.37 5.54 15.57
CA ASP A 124 -21.48 5.96 16.43
C ASP A 124 -21.72 4.91 17.53
N LYS A 125 -21.73 5.38 18.78
CA LYS A 125 -21.98 4.53 19.96
C LYS A 125 -23.41 3.97 19.95
N ASP A 126 -24.35 4.71 19.38
CA ASP A 126 -25.76 4.31 19.28
C ASP A 126 -26.04 3.50 18.00
N TYR A 127 -25.09 3.47 17.05
CA TYR A 127 -25.22 2.72 15.80
C TYR A 127 -23.90 2.04 15.39
N PRO A 128 -23.53 0.93 16.07
CA PRO A 128 -22.27 0.23 15.81
C PRO A 128 -22.15 -0.30 14.38
N GLY A 129 -20.94 -0.25 13.86
CA GLY A 129 -20.56 -0.63 12.50
C GLY A 129 -20.64 0.53 11.50
N PHE A 130 -20.99 1.74 11.95
CA PHE A 130 -21.25 2.87 11.09
C PHE A 130 -20.76 4.20 11.69
N ILE A 131 -20.36 5.11 10.80
CA ILE A 131 -20.15 6.53 11.12
C ILE A 131 -21.39 7.29 10.68
N THR A 132 -21.97 8.07 11.58
CA THR A 132 -23.10 8.96 11.30
C THR A 132 -22.61 10.40 11.19
N LYS A 133 -23.45 11.30 10.63
CA LYS A 133 -23.15 12.73 10.61
C LYS A 133 -22.94 13.29 12.02
N ASP A 134 -23.72 12.81 12.99
CA ASP A 134 -23.64 13.26 14.37
C ASP A 134 -22.39 12.72 15.08
N SER A 135 -22.01 11.46 14.83
CA SER A 135 -20.77 10.91 15.37
C SER A 135 -19.53 11.63 14.80
N LEU A 136 -19.54 11.95 13.50
CA LEU A 136 -18.47 12.72 12.88
C LEU A 136 -18.34 14.14 13.44
N LYS A 137 -19.46 14.88 13.56
CA LYS A 137 -19.47 16.24 14.16
C LYS A 137 -18.98 16.24 15.59
N ARG A 138 -19.37 15.21 16.36
CA ARG A 138 -18.93 15.06 17.74
C ARG A 138 -17.42 14.83 17.81
N ALA A 139 -16.91 13.90 16.99
CA ALA A 139 -15.48 13.61 16.93
C ALA A 139 -14.65 14.82 16.46
N SER A 140 -15.17 15.62 15.52
CA SER A 140 -14.49 16.84 15.09
C SER A 140 -14.44 17.89 16.22
N ALA A 141 -15.55 18.06 16.95
CA ALA A 141 -15.59 18.96 18.10
C ALA A 141 -14.63 18.53 19.23
N ASP A 142 -14.39 17.23 19.41
CA ASP A 142 -13.45 16.71 20.41
C ASP A 142 -11.97 17.06 20.10
N ILE A 143 -11.64 17.33 18.83
CA ILE A 143 -10.29 17.75 18.39
C ILE A 143 -10.15 19.26 18.15
N ASP A 144 -11.14 20.06 18.57
CA ASP A 144 -11.22 21.51 18.33
C ASP A 144 -11.25 21.90 16.83
N GLU A 145 -11.64 20.96 15.95
CA GLU A 145 -11.91 21.21 14.54
C GLU A 145 -13.42 21.20 14.28
N HIS A 146 -14.00 22.37 14.04
CA HIS A 146 -15.43 22.47 13.77
C HIS A 146 -15.72 22.23 12.29
N LEU A 147 -16.26 21.06 11.96
CA LEU A 147 -16.86 20.82 10.66
C LEU A 147 -18.24 21.48 10.58
N THR A 148 -18.46 22.25 9.53
CA THR A 148 -19.77 22.83 9.24
C THR A 148 -20.76 21.75 8.79
N ASP A 149 -22.06 22.03 8.93
CA ASP A 149 -23.11 21.16 8.42
C ASP A 149 -22.94 20.88 6.91
N GLN A 150 -22.45 21.86 6.16
CA GLN A 150 -22.19 21.72 4.73
C GLN A 150 -21.07 20.72 4.46
N GLU A 151 -19.90 20.87 5.09
CA GLU A 151 -18.77 19.96 4.91
C GLU A 151 -19.13 18.53 5.31
N VAL A 152 -19.84 18.35 6.42
CA VAL A 152 -20.34 17.04 6.83
C VAL A 152 -21.34 16.49 5.83
N ASN A 153 -22.24 17.32 5.28
CA ASN A 153 -23.17 16.84 4.27
C ASN A 153 -22.46 16.44 2.97
N GLU A 154 -21.43 17.16 2.55
CA GLU A 154 -20.62 16.85 1.37
C GLU A 154 -19.87 15.52 1.54
N MET A 155 -19.29 15.26 2.73
CA MET A 155 -18.62 13.99 3.02
C MET A 155 -19.56 12.77 2.94
N PHE A 156 -20.85 12.98 3.20
CA PHE A 156 -21.89 11.94 3.13
C PHE A 156 -22.69 11.98 1.83
N ASP A 157 -22.35 12.87 0.89
CA ASP A 157 -23.06 12.95 -0.37
C ASP A 157 -22.88 11.66 -1.17
N LYS A 158 -23.90 11.26 -1.93
CA LYS A 158 -23.85 10.04 -2.75
C LYS A 158 -22.75 10.11 -3.82
N LEU A 159 -22.44 11.30 -4.33
CA LEU A 159 -21.35 11.49 -5.31
C LEU A 159 -19.98 11.24 -4.70
N VAL A 160 -19.85 11.43 -3.39
CA VAL A 160 -18.60 11.23 -2.64
C VAL A 160 -18.50 9.81 -2.10
N THR A 161 -19.60 9.29 -1.55
CA THR A 161 -19.65 7.96 -0.90
C THR A 161 -19.99 6.81 -1.85
N GLY A 162 -20.56 7.11 -3.02
CA GLY A 162 -21.09 6.12 -3.97
C GLY A 162 -22.44 5.50 -3.56
N VAL A 163 -22.91 5.75 -2.32
CA VAL A 163 -24.13 5.16 -1.76
C VAL A 163 -25.05 6.26 -1.21
N SER A 164 -26.37 6.06 -1.30
CA SER A 164 -27.32 6.97 -0.65
C SER A 164 -27.60 6.44 0.74
N ALA A 165 -26.79 6.83 1.73
CA ALA A 165 -26.94 6.38 3.10
C ALA A 165 -26.77 7.54 4.07
N ALA A 166 -27.56 7.55 5.16
CA ALA A 166 -27.42 8.52 6.24
C ALA A 166 -26.19 8.25 7.13
N ALA A 167 -25.62 7.06 7.01
CA ALA A 167 -24.46 6.58 7.73
C ALA A 167 -23.56 5.77 6.78
N ILE A 168 -22.25 5.77 7.00
CA ILE A 168 -21.29 5.04 6.16
C ILE A 168 -20.67 3.89 6.96
N ASP A 169 -20.55 2.73 6.31
CA ASP A 169 -19.84 1.58 6.89
C ASP A 169 -18.33 1.68 6.63
N PHE A 170 -17.58 0.68 7.11
CA PHE A 170 -16.13 0.65 6.95
C PHE A 170 -15.68 0.56 5.48
N VAL A 171 -16.46 -0.08 4.62
CA VAL A 171 -16.11 -0.25 3.19
C VAL A 171 -16.24 1.09 2.49
N THR A 172 -17.35 1.79 2.70
CA THR A 172 -17.57 3.15 2.18
C THR A 172 -16.53 4.12 2.72
N PHE A 173 -16.26 4.09 4.04
CA PHE A 173 -15.23 4.92 4.66
C PHE A 173 -13.83 4.66 4.08
N SER A 174 -13.44 3.39 3.93
CA SER A 174 -12.14 3.03 3.37
C SER A 174 -12.00 3.51 1.92
N SER A 175 -13.04 3.31 1.10
CA SER A 175 -13.05 3.80 -0.29
C SER A 175 -12.93 5.32 -0.38
N LEU A 176 -13.61 6.05 0.53
CA LEU A 176 -13.53 7.50 0.60
C LEU A 176 -12.11 7.96 0.94
N MET A 177 -11.51 7.39 1.98
CA MET A 177 -10.15 7.74 2.41
C MET A 177 -9.08 7.37 1.38
N GLU A 178 -9.25 6.26 0.65
CA GLU A 178 -8.36 5.89 -0.46
C GLU A 178 -8.45 6.87 -1.63
N THR A 179 -9.65 7.37 -1.92
CA THR A 179 -9.87 8.34 -3.00
C THR A 179 -9.22 9.68 -2.66
N LEU A 180 -9.42 10.16 -1.42
CA LEU A 180 -8.78 11.38 -0.93
C LEU A 180 -7.25 11.25 -0.96
N ARG A 181 -6.69 10.10 -0.55
CA ARG A 181 -5.24 9.86 -0.57
C ARG A 181 -4.63 9.86 -1.97
N LYS A 182 -5.37 9.45 -3.00
CA LYS A 182 -4.90 9.47 -4.41
C LYS A 182 -5.03 10.84 -5.06
N SER A 183 -5.78 11.76 -4.45
CA SER A 183 -6.06 13.11 -4.99
C SER A 183 -5.06 14.18 -4.52
N ILE A 184 -4.15 13.85 -3.60
CA ILE A 184 -3.12 14.75 -3.06
C ILE A 184 -1.76 14.31 -3.64
#